data_AF-A0AAW8DG12-F1
#
_entry.id   AF-A0AAW8DG12-F1
#
_cell.length_a   1.000
_cell.length_b   1.000
_cell.length_c   1.000
_cell.angle_alpha   90.00
_cell.angle_beta   90.00
_cell.angle_gamma   90.00
#
_symmetry.space_group_name_H-M   'P 1'
#
loop_
_entity.id
_entity.type
_entity.pdbx_description
1 polymer ?
#
loop_
_entity_poly.entity_id
_entity_poly.type
_entity_poly.pdbx_seq_one_letter_code
_entity_poly.pdbx_strand_id
1 'polypeptide(L)'
;MSETGDGRKRLEPRMTRGSFRFMLCAWAGQTVISVLLALNGLVWRSPWDPPSFFLALGLFVITAVYLVYLLRVRRNDAPFWDEEEARRADWDRRGRQL
;
A
#
# COMPACT_ATOMS: atom_id res chain seq x y z
N MET A 1 -12.70 -30.89 28.30
CA MET A 1 -13.49 -29.63 28.23
C MET A 1 -12.80 -28.77 27.17
N SER A 2 -13.33 -28.84 25.96
CA SER A 2 -12.71 -28.36 24.72
C SER A 2 -13.31 -27.02 24.32
N GLU A 3 -12.59 -25.93 24.54
CA GLU A 3 -12.87 -24.60 23.99
C GLU A 3 -11.56 -23.92 23.60
N THR A 4 -10.92 -24.40 22.53
CA THR A 4 -10.00 -23.56 21.76
C THR A 4 -10.79 -22.98 20.61
N GLY A 5 -11.39 -21.80 20.85
CA GLY A 5 -12.18 -21.02 19.89
C GLY A 5 -11.35 -20.45 18.74
N ASP A 6 -10.63 -21.31 18.02
CA ASP A 6 -9.77 -20.96 16.88
C ASP A 6 -10.48 -21.20 15.54
N GLY A 7 -11.79 -20.92 15.53
CA GLY A 7 -12.70 -21.34 14.46
C GLY A 7 -13.37 -20.19 13.71
N ARG A 8 -13.04 -18.93 13.99
CA ARG A 8 -13.65 -17.79 13.27
C ARG A 8 -12.69 -17.29 12.20
N LYS A 9 -12.59 -18.05 11.10
CA LYS A 9 -12.15 -17.58 9.79
C LYS A 9 -12.90 -16.29 9.46
N ARG A 10 -12.33 -15.13 9.80
CA ARG A 10 -12.72 -13.87 9.16
C ARG A 10 -12.00 -13.82 7.81
N LEU A 11 -12.70 -14.32 6.80
CA LEU A 11 -12.39 -14.19 5.37
C LEU A 11 -12.61 -12.75 4.87
N GLU A 12 -12.20 -11.75 5.65
CA GLU A 12 -11.92 -10.44 5.07
C GLU A 12 -10.44 -10.47 4.72
N PRO A 13 -10.05 -10.39 3.43
CA PRO A 13 -8.65 -10.23 3.07
C PRO A 13 -8.20 -8.85 3.56
N ARG A 14 -7.81 -8.75 4.83
CA ARG A 14 -7.21 -7.55 5.40
C ARG A 14 -5.76 -7.49 4.98
N MET A 15 -5.33 -6.29 4.60
CA MET A 15 -3.98 -6.09 4.12
C MET A 15 -3.03 -6.13 5.31
N THR A 16 -1.96 -6.92 5.24
CA THR A 16 -0.95 -6.93 6.30
C THR A 16 -0.16 -5.62 6.30
N ARG A 17 0.30 -5.14 7.45
CA ARG A 17 1.10 -3.90 7.55
C ARG A 17 2.33 -3.92 6.62
N GLY A 18 2.97 -5.08 6.47
CA GLY A 18 4.12 -5.27 5.56
C GLY A 18 3.76 -5.10 4.10
N SER A 19 2.67 -5.73 3.64
CA SER A 19 2.20 -5.58 2.26
C SER A 19 1.77 -4.15 1.96
N PHE A 20 1.13 -3.46 2.92
CA PHE A 20 0.77 -2.04 2.78
C PHE A 20 2.00 -1.15 2.55
N ARG A 21 3.05 -1.32 3.38
CA ARG A 21 4.31 -0.56 3.23
C ARG A 21 4.97 -0.81 1.88
N PHE A 22 4.99 -2.06 1.43
CA PHE A 22 5.54 -2.41 0.12
C PHE A 22 4.77 -1.73 -1.03
N MET A 23 3.43 -1.81 -1.01
CA MET A 23 2.60 -1.16 -2.04
C MET A 23 2.73 0.38 -1.99
N LEU A 24 2.84 0.97 -0.81
CA LEU A 24 3.08 2.41 -0.66
C LEU A 24 4.45 2.82 -1.22
N CYS A 25 5.50 2.05 -0.94
CA CYS A 25 6.83 2.28 -1.53
C CYS A 25 6.83 2.14 -3.05
N ALA A 26 6.15 1.12 -3.58
CA ALA A 26 6.01 0.92 -5.02
C ALA A 26 5.28 2.10 -5.68
N TRP A 27 4.21 2.59 -5.06
CA TRP A 27 3.49 3.78 -5.51
C TRP A 27 4.38 5.04 -5.50
N ALA A 28 5.18 5.23 -4.45
CA ALA A 28 6.12 6.35 -4.35
C ALA A 28 7.20 6.27 -5.45
N GLY A 29 7.77 5.09 -5.68
CA GLY A 29 8.74 4.86 -6.74
C GLY A 29 8.17 5.14 -8.13
N GLN A 30 6.96 4.65 -8.40
CA GLN A 30 6.24 4.93 -9.65
C GLN A 30 6.04 6.44 -9.86
N THR A 31 5.62 7.15 -8.80
CA THR A 31 5.40 8.60 -8.85
C THR A 31 6.69 9.36 -9.17
N VAL A 32 7.81 8.99 -8.54
CA VAL A 32 9.13 9.58 -8.82
C VAL A 32 9.53 9.37 -10.29
N ILE A 33 9.37 8.15 -10.81
CA ILE A 33 9.67 7.84 -12.21
C ILE A 33 8.80 8.67 -13.16
N SER A 34 7.50 8.78 -12.88
CA SER A 34 6.58 9.60 -13.68
C SER A 34 6.96 11.08 -13.68
N VAL A 35 7.38 11.63 -12.55
CA VAL A 35 7.86 13.03 -12.46
C VAL A 35 9.14 13.23 -13.24
N LEU A 36 10.11 12.30 -13.13
CA LEU A 36 11.37 12.39 -13.88
C LEU A 36 11.14 12.33 -15.41
N LEU A 37 10.23 11.46 -15.86
CA LEU A 37 9.85 11.39 -17.28
C LEU A 37 9.17 12.68 -17.76
N ALA A 38 8.26 13.23 -16.96
CA ALA A 38 7.59 14.50 -17.27
C ALA A 38 8.58 15.67 -17.36
N LEU A 39 9.51 15.77 -16.41
CA LEU A 39 10.56 16.79 -16.43
C LEU A 39 11.51 16.63 -17.62
N ASN A 40 11.87 15.40 -17.99
CA ASN A 40 12.69 15.13 -19.16
C ASN A 40 12.01 15.61 -20.46
N GLY A 41 10.71 15.28 -20.63
CA GLY A 41 9.93 15.76 -21.78
C GLY A 41 9.78 17.28 -21.84
N LEU A 42 9.83 17.96 -20.69
CA LEU A 42 9.79 19.43 -20.60
C LEU A 42 11.12 20.08 -20.99
N VAL A 43 12.25 19.47 -20.62
CA VAL A 43 13.61 19.92 -20.95
C VAL A 43 13.90 19.71 -22.44
N TRP A 44 13.49 18.58 -22.99
CA TRP A 44 13.67 18.23 -24.39
C TRP A 44 12.43 18.59 -25.20
N ARG A 45 12.14 19.91 -25.37
CA ARG A 45 11.13 20.54 -26.28
C ARG A 45 10.37 19.54 -27.20
N SER A 46 9.55 18.69 -26.60
CA SER A 46 8.96 17.58 -27.34
C SER A 46 7.79 18.14 -28.13
N PRO A 47 7.64 17.81 -29.44
CA PRO A 47 6.44 18.20 -30.17
C PRO A 47 5.22 17.64 -29.43
N TRP A 48 4.19 18.48 -29.29
CA TRP A 48 2.94 18.11 -28.62
C TRP A 48 2.40 16.80 -29.22
N ASP A 49 2.38 15.75 -28.41
CA ASP A 49 1.95 14.41 -28.79
C ASP A 49 0.70 14.01 -28.00
N PRO A 50 -0.50 14.19 -28.58
CA PRO A 50 -1.76 13.90 -27.89
C PRO A 50 -1.87 12.46 -27.34
N PRO A 51 -1.48 11.41 -28.09
CA PRO A 51 -1.40 10.04 -27.57
C PRO A 51 -0.63 9.93 -26.26
N SER A 52 0.59 10.46 -26.20
CA SER A 52 1.42 10.44 -24.99
C SER A 52 0.79 11.23 -23.84
N PHE A 53 0.14 12.36 -24.14
CA PHE A 53 -0.57 13.15 -23.15
C PHE A 53 -1.74 12.39 -22.50
N PHE A 54 -2.62 11.79 -23.31
CA PHE A 54 -3.77 11.04 -22.79
C PHE A 54 -3.34 9.77 -22.03
N LEU A 55 -2.27 9.12 -22.48
CA LEU A 55 -1.70 7.97 -21.80
C LEU A 55 -1.12 8.37 -20.43
N ALA A 56 -0.36 9.47 -20.37
CA ALA A 56 0.16 10.01 -19.12
C ALA A 56 -0.97 10.43 -18.16
N LEU A 57 -2.04 11.05 -18.68
CA LEU A 57 -3.22 11.43 -17.91
C LEU A 57 -3.94 10.19 -17.34
N GLY A 58 -4.13 9.15 -18.16
CA GLY A 58 -4.76 7.89 -17.71
C GLY A 58 -3.95 7.22 -16.61
N LEU A 59 -2.62 7.13 -16.77
CA LEU A 59 -1.72 6.62 -15.74
C LEU A 59 -1.77 7.45 -14.46
N PHE A 60 -1.82 8.79 -14.57
CA PHE A 60 -1.95 9.68 -13.42
C PHE A 60 -3.25 9.42 -12.65
N VAL A 61 -4.39 9.27 -13.34
CA VAL A 61 -5.67 8.96 -12.71
C VAL A 61 -5.63 7.61 -12.00
N ILE A 62 -5.09 6.57 -12.63
CA ILE A 62 -4.91 5.24 -12.00
C ILE A 62 -4.07 5.36 -10.73
N THR A 63 -2.97 6.12 -10.79
CA THR A 63 -2.06 6.35 -9.67
C THR A 63 -2.76 7.09 -8.52
N ALA A 64 -3.61 8.07 -8.83
CA ALA A 64 -4.41 8.78 -7.84
C ALA A 64 -5.48 7.89 -7.20
N VAL A 65 -6.20 7.09 -8.00
CA VAL A 65 -7.20 6.12 -7.49
C VAL A 65 -6.52 5.10 -6.58
N TYR A 66 -5.33 4.62 -6.96
CA TYR A 66 -4.56 3.68 -6.16
C TYR A 66 -4.09 4.29 -4.82
N LEU A 67 -3.70 5.57 -4.82
CA LEU A 67 -3.39 6.28 -3.58
C LEU A 67 -4.61 6.35 -2.65
N VAL A 68 -5.78 6.71 -3.18
CA VAL A 68 -7.04 6.75 -2.40
C VAL A 68 -7.37 5.37 -1.83
N TYR A 69 -7.17 4.31 -2.61
CA TYR A 69 -7.31 2.94 -2.12
C TYR A 69 -6.35 2.64 -0.97
N LEU A 70 -5.06 2.99 -1.08
CA LEU A 70 -4.09 2.81 -0.01
C LEU A 70 -4.47 3.61 1.24
N LEU A 71 -4.94 4.86 1.10
CA LEU A 71 -5.42 5.67 2.23
C LEU A 71 -6.64 5.04 2.91
N ARG A 72 -7.56 4.48 2.11
CA ARG A 72 -8.72 3.74 2.64
C ARG A 72 -8.28 2.51 3.43
N VAL A 73 -7.36 1.71 2.89
CA VAL A 73 -6.78 0.55 3.58
C VAL A 73 -6.09 1.00 4.87
N ARG A 74 -5.28 2.06 4.82
CA ARG A 74 -4.62 2.61 6.01
C ARG A 74 -5.61 2.95 7.11
N ARG A 75 -6.75 3.56 6.75
CA ARG A 75 -7.78 3.93 7.72
C ARG A 75 -8.52 2.71 8.29
N ASN A 76 -8.85 1.74 7.45
CA ASN A 76 -9.68 0.60 7.84
C ASN A 76 -8.89 -0.51 8.56
N ASP A 77 -7.65 -0.73 8.16
CA ASP A 77 -6.83 -1.85 8.64
C ASP A 77 -5.86 -1.43 9.76
N ALA A 78 -5.75 -0.14 10.08
CA ALA A 78 -4.92 0.35 11.19
C ALA A 78 -5.18 -0.37 12.53
N PRO A 79 -6.44 -0.52 13.00
CA PRO A 79 -6.69 -1.18 14.28
C PRO A 79 -6.25 -2.66 14.26
N PHE A 80 -6.39 -3.32 13.11
CA PHE A 80 -5.95 -4.71 12.94
C PHE A 80 -4.43 -4.83 13.05
N TRP A 81 -3.67 -3.89 12.50
CA TRP A 81 -2.21 -3.89 12.59
C TRP A 81 -1.73 -3.69 14.04
N ASP A 82 -2.41 -2.83 14.79
CA ASP A 82 -2.06 -2.54 16.18
C ASP A 82 -2.33 -3.78 17.08
N GLU A 83 -3.44 -4.48 16.85
CA GLU A 83 -3.73 -5.76 17.53
C GLU A 83 -2.71 -6.85 17.19
N GLU A 84 -2.28 -6.94 15.93
CA GLU A 84 -1.30 -7.94 15.50
C GLU A 84 0.08 -7.67 16.11
N GLU A 85 0.48 -6.39 16.25
CA GLU A 85 1.71 -5.99 16.94
C GLU A 85 1.65 -6.26 18.44
N ALA A 86 0.52 -5.97 19.09
CA ALA A 86 0.32 -6.29 20.51
C ALA A 86 0.45 -7.79 20.77
N ARG A 87 -0.15 -8.63 19.91
CA ARG A 87 -0.01 -10.09 20.01
C ARG A 87 1.45 -10.52 19.82
N ARG A 88 2.15 -10.02 18.81
CA ARG A 88 3.56 -10.36 18.59
C ARG A 88 4.44 -9.96 19.78
N ALA A 89 4.22 -8.77 20.34
CA ALA A 89 4.96 -8.30 21.52
C ALA A 89 4.72 -9.20 22.75
N ASP A 90 3.48 -9.66 22.96
CA ASP A 90 3.14 -10.61 24.02
C ASP A 90 3.79 -11.98 23.82
N TRP A 91 3.83 -12.48 22.58
CA TRP A 91 4.51 -13.73 22.24
C TRP A 91 6.03 -13.63 22.48
N ASP A 92 6.67 -12.55 22.03
CA ASP A 92 8.10 -12.29 22.28
C ASP A 92 8.38 -12.19 23.79
N ARG A 93 7.49 -11.57 24.55
CA ARG A 93 7.64 -11.44 26.00
C ARG A 93 7.58 -12.79 26.70
N ARG A 94 6.64 -13.66 26.32
CA ARG A 94 6.51 -15.02 26.87
C ARG A 94 7.64 -15.94 26.40
N GLY A 95 8.06 -15.81 25.14
CA GLY A 95 9.16 -16.59 24.57
C GLY A 95 10.52 -16.27 25.20
N ARG A 96 10.71 -15.04 25.71
CA ARG A 96 11.92 -14.65 26.47
C ARG A 96 11.90 -15.04 27.96
N GLN A 97 10.80 -15.60 28.45
CA GLN A 97 10.66 -16.08 29.83
C GLN A 97 10.87 -17.60 29.97
N LEU A 98 11.09 -18.30 28.85
CA LEU A 98 11.48 -19.71 28.76
C LEU A 98 12.96 -19.80 28.42
#